data_AF-A0A3D5UZQ9-F1
#
_entry.id   AF-A0A3D5UZQ9-F1
#
_cell.length_a   1.000
_cell.length_b   1.000
_cell.length_c   1.000
_cell.angle_alpha   90.00
_cell.angle_beta   90.00
_cell.angle_gamma   90.00
#
_symmetry.space_group_name_H-M   'P 1'
#
loop_
_entity.id
_entity.type
_entity.pdbx_description
1 polymer ?
#
loop_
_entity_poly.entity_id
_entity_poly.type
_entity_poly.pdbx_seq_one_letter_code
_entity_poly.pdbx_strand_id
1 'polypeptide(L)' 'MDFRLSDDQQAIGEAVQRICAKYDDAYWLAHDRDGGFPEDFVRDIAGGG' A
#
# COMPACT_ATOMS: atom_id res chain seq x y z
N MET A 1 6.46 -17.02 24.31
CA MET A 1 5.87 -16.98 22.95
C MET A 1 6.62 -15.93 22.17
N ASP A 2 7.06 -16.23 20.94
CA ASP A 2 7.78 -15.28 20.07
C ASP A 2 6.79 -14.69 19.06
N PHE A 3 6.78 -13.36 18.94
CA PHE A 3 5.88 -12.59 18.07
C PHE A 3 6.64 -11.84 16.97
N ARG A 4 7.95 -12.08 16.85
CA ARG A 4 8.75 -11.45 15.81
C ARG A 4 8.36 -12.01 14.46
N LEU A 5 8.25 -11.12 13.49
CA LEU A 5 8.12 -11.48 12.10
C LEU A 5 9.43 -12.13 11.63
N SER A 6 9.34 -13.05 10.68
CA SER A 6 10.52 -13.50 9.94
C SER A 6 11.05 -12.39 9.04
N ASP A 7 12.31 -12.52 8.61
CA ASP A 7 12.92 -11.57 7.69
C ASP A 7 12.10 -11.41 6.40
N ASP A 8 11.56 -12.50 5.86
CA ASP A 8 10.67 -12.47 4.69
C ASP A 8 9.38 -11.70 4.95
N GLN A 9 8.76 -11.90 6.12
CA GLN A 9 7.55 -11.18 6.50
C GLN A 9 7.82 -9.68 6.69
N GLN A 10 8.98 -9.32 7.23
CA GLN A 10 9.41 -7.94 7.36
C GLN A 10 9.67 -7.30 5.99
N ALA A 11 10.33 -8.00 5.07
CA ALA A 11 10.57 -7.53 3.71
C ALA A 11 9.26 -7.28 2.94
N ILE A 12 8.26 -8.16 3.09
CA ILE A 12 6.92 -7.97 2.54
C ILE A 12 6.26 -6.72 3.13
N GLY A 13 6.32 -6.56 4.45
CA GLY A 13 5.76 -5.39 5.14
C GLY A 13 6.38 -4.08 4.65
N GLU A 14 7.69 -4.03 4.51
CA GLU A 14 8.41 -2.87 3.97
C GLU A 14 8.03 -2.57 2.52
N ALA A 15 7.87 -3.60 1.68
CA ALA A 15 7.44 -3.41 0.29
C ALA A 15 6.03 -2.79 0.20
N VAL A 16 5.08 -3.30 0.99
CA VAL A 16 3.72 -2.75 1.08
C VAL A 16 3.74 -1.31 1.59
N GLN A 17 4.52 -1.03 2.65
CA GLN A 17 4.66 0.32 3.20
C GLN A 17 5.19 1.34 2.18
N ARG A 18 6.18 0.96 1.37
CA ARG A 18 6.71 1.82 0.30
C ARG A 18 5.66 2.17 -0.76
N ILE A 19 4.78 1.23 -1.08
CA ILE A 19 3.68 1.47 -2.03
C ILE A 19 2.67 2.42 -1.40
N CYS A 20 2.18 2.13 -0.19
CA CYS A 20 1.21 2.97 0.51
C CYS A 20 1.72 4.41 0.73
N ALA A 21 3.02 4.62 0.96
CA ALA A 21 3.60 5.95 1.16
C ALA A 21 3.48 6.89 -0.06
N LYS A 22 3.18 6.37 -1.26
CA LYS A 22 2.92 7.19 -2.45
C LYS A 22 1.50 7.77 -2.49
N TYR A 23 0.58 7.21 -1.71
CA TYR A 23 -0.86 7.48 -1.76
C TYR A 23 -1.30 8.04 -0.41
N ASP A 24 -1.12 9.34 -0.25
CA ASP A 24 -1.39 10.07 0.99
C ASP A 24 -2.89 10.40 1.18
N ASP A 25 -3.20 11.08 2.28
CA ASP A 25 -4.58 11.47 2.61
C ASP A 25 -5.23 12.34 1.53
N ALA A 26 -4.45 13.14 0.80
CA ALA A 26 -4.97 14.00 -0.25
C ALA A 26 -5.41 13.20 -1.48
N TYR A 27 -4.66 12.16 -1.83
CA TYR A 27 -5.05 11.19 -2.85
C TYR A 27 -6.39 10.52 -2.49
N TRP A 28 -6.50 9.97 -1.28
CA TRP A 28 -7.72 9.28 -0.85
C TRP A 28 -8.91 10.22 -0.75
N LEU A 29 -8.72 11.45 -0.25
CA LEU A 29 -9.78 12.45 -0.20
C LEU A 29 -10.28 12.84 -1.60
N ALA A 30 -9.39 12.92 -2.58
CA ALA A 30 -9.80 13.18 -3.97
C ALA A 30 -10.64 12.01 -4.52
N HIS A 31 -10.22 10.77 -4.29
CA HIS A 31 -10.98 9.58 -4.69
C HIS A 31 -12.34 9.46 -4.00
N ASP A 32 -12.42 9.78 -2.72
CA ASP A 32 -13.68 9.80 -1.97
C ASP A 32 -14.67 10.84 -2.51
N ARG A 33 -14.17 12.02 -2.90
CA ARG A 33 -14.99 13.11 -3.45
C ARG A 33 -15.46 12.80 -4.87
N ASP A 34 -14.53 12.40 -5.72
CA ASP A 34 -14.76 12.27 -7.15
C ASP A 34 -15.45 10.93 -7.46
N GLY A 35 -15.28 9.95 -6.58
CA GLY A 35 -15.75 8.58 -6.75
C GLY A 35 -14.94 7.83 -7.82
N GLY A 36 -14.84 6.51 -7.67
CA GLY A 36 -14.20 5.66 -8.67
C GLY A 36 -13.16 4.71 -8.08
N PHE A 37 -12.76 3.75 -8.90
CA PHE A 37 -11.80 2.73 -8.50
C PHE A 37 -10.36 3.30 -8.56
N PRO A 38 -9.53 3.09 -7.51
CA PRO A 38 -8.17 3.61 -7.44
C PRO A 38 -7.20 2.75 -8.28
N GLU A 39 -7.34 2.83 -9.61
CA GLU A 39 -6.60 2.03 -10.59
C GLU A 39 -5.07 2.11 -10.43
N ASP A 40 -4.55 3.28 -10.08
CA ASP A 40 -3.12 3.52 -9.89
C ASP A 40 -2.59 2.85 -8.62
N PHE A 41 -3.26 2.99 -7.48
CA PHE A 41 -2.93 2.23 -6.27
C PHE A 41 -3.00 0.72 -6.52
N VAL A 42 -4.05 0.26 -7.20
CA VAL A 42 -4.29 -1.16 -7.47
C VAL A 42 -3.22 -1.72 -8.40
N ARG A 43 -2.85 -0.98 -9.45
CA ARG A 43 -1.76 -1.37 -10.35
C ARG A 43 -0.43 -1.49 -9.59
N ASP A 44 -0.12 -0.53 -8.72
CA ASP A 44 1.12 -0.54 -7.96
C ASP A 44 1.18 -1.68 -6.93
N ILE A 45 0.08 -1.96 -6.22
CA ILE A 45 0.04 -3.03 -5.22
C ILE A 45 -0.01 -4.42 -5.84
N ALA A 46 -0.70 -4.59 -6.97
CA ALA A 46 -0.77 -5.86 -7.70
C ALA A 46 0.49 -6.12 -8.53
N GLY A 47 1.23 -5.07 -8.90
CA GLY A 47 2.51 -5.16 -9.61
C GLY A 47 3.63 -5.82 -8.79
N GLY A 48 3.45 -5.96 -7.47
CA GLY A 48 4.38 -6.71 -6.61
C GLY A 48 5.60 -5.94 -6.12
N GLY A 49 5.64 -4.61 -6.28
CA GLY A 49 6.83 -3.80 -6.02
C GLY A 49 7.86 -3.88 -7.13
#